data_AF-A0A534CZ43-F1
#
_entry.id   AF-A0A534CZ43-F1
#
_cell.length_a   1.000
_cell.length_b   1.000
_cell.length_c   1.000
_cell.angle_alpha   90.00
_cell.angle_beta   90.00
_cell.angle_gamma   90.00
#
_symmetry.space_group_name_H-M   'P 1'
#
loop_
_entity.id
_entity.type
_entity.pdbx_description
1 polymer ?
#
loop_
_entity_poly.entity_id
_entity_poly.type
_entity_poly.pdbx_seq_one_letter_code
_entity_poly.pdbx_strand_id
1 'polypeptide(L)'
;MMRPIRQCLLLGATLGCALAAHAQPRPVVVELFTSQGCSSCPPADAYVGQLSRQSDVIALAFHVDYWDDLGWRDRFALPQSAERQNIYARNLHRSSVYTPQLVVDGQVDSLGDPQAVARALSEHRDGVPVTVTVRDAQVRVELGAHPGAPDSDVVLVSYLRHALSAIGRGENAGRNLEEFNIVRGIRTLGTWQGEVRGFDVPVS
;
A
#
# COMPACT_ATOMS: atom_id res chain seq x y z
N MET A 1 -5.86 73.57 33.13
CA MET A 1 -4.94 73.48 31.98
C MET A 1 -4.45 72.03 31.89
N MET A 2 -5.13 71.21 31.08
CA MET A 2 -4.93 69.75 30.98
C MET A 2 -3.82 69.42 29.99
N ARG A 3 -2.88 68.55 30.36
CA ARG A 3 -1.82 68.03 29.46
C ARG A 3 -2.31 66.71 28.83
N PRO A 4 -2.14 66.47 27.52
CA PRO A 4 -2.58 65.24 26.89
C PRO A 4 -1.62 64.08 27.21
N ILE A 5 -2.19 62.92 27.55
CA ILE A 5 -1.49 61.66 27.75
C ILE A 5 -1.14 61.10 26.36
N ARG A 6 0.16 60.90 26.10
CA ARG A 6 0.65 60.23 24.88
C ARG A 6 0.46 58.72 25.02
N GLN A 7 -0.42 58.13 24.21
CA GLN A 7 -0.52 56.68 24.05
C GLN A 7 0.68 56.18 23.23
N CYS A 8 1.57 55.41 23.87
CA CYS A 8 2.55 54.58 23.18
C CYS A 8 1.88 53.26 22.78
N LEU A 9 1.55 53.09 21.51
CA LEU A 9 1.28 51.77 20.94
C LEU A 9 2.61 51.04 20.78
N LEU A 10 2.86 50.04 21.62
CA LEU A 10 3.91 49.05 21.40
C LEU A 10 3.33 47.93 20.53
N LEU A 11 3.76 47.88 19.26
CA LEU A 11 3.58 46.70 18.41
C LEU A 11 4.47 45.58 18.96
N GLY A 12 3.87 44.62 19.66
CA GLY A 12 4.54 43.37 20.01
C GLY A 12 4.63 42.47 18.78
N ALA A 13 5.82 42.35 18.19
CA ALA A 13 6.10 41.33 17.19
C ALA A 13 6.27 39.98 17.90
N THR A 14 5.21 39.18 17.95
CA THR A 14 5.33 37.77 18.35
C THR A 14 6.01 37.02 17.22
N LEU A 15 7.28 36.68 17.42
CA LEU A 15 8.01 35.72 16.60
C LEU A 15 7.32 34.35 16.78
N GLY A 16 6.39 34.03 15.88
CA GLY A 16 5.79 32.72 15.79
C GLY A 16 6.85 31.73 15.34
N CYS A 17 7.41 30.96 16.28
CA CYS A 17 8.14 29.75 15.96
C CYS A 17 7.15 28.79 15.29
N ALA A 18 7.13 28.78 13.96
CA ALA A 18 6.46 27.74 13.21
C ALA A 18 7.21 26.44 13.52
N LEU A 19 6.69 25.66 14.46
CA LEU A 19 7.09 24.28 14.63
C LEU A 19 6.83 23.61 13.29
N ALA A 20 7.89 23.27 12.56
CA ALA A 20 7.80 22.43 11.40
C ALA A 20 7.10 21.14 11.84
N ALA A 21 5.84 20.97 11.42
CA ALA A 21 5.13 19.72 11.58
C ALA A 21 5.97 18.67 10.86
N HIS A 22 6.63 17.79 11.63
CA HIS A 22 7.36 16.68 11.05
C HIS A 22 6.32 15.79 10.39
N ALA A 23 6.25 15.85 9.06
CA ALA A 23 5.44 14.92 8.29
C ALA A 23 5.89 13.50 8.67
N GLN A 24 4.94 12.67 9.10
CA GLN A 24 5.25 11.27 9.39
C GLN A 24 5.81 10.63 8.10
N PRO A 25 6.86 9.80 8.20
CA PRO A 25 7.40 9.12 7.03
C PRO A 25 6.29 8.32 6.34
N ARG A 26 6.29 8.28 5.00
CA ARG A 26 5.32 7.43 4.30
C ARG A 26 5.54 5.96 4.69
N PRO A 27 4.47 5.15 4.74
CA PRO A 27 4.64 3.72 4.92
C PRO A 27 5.39 3.10 3.73
N VAL A 28 6.09 2.00 3.99
CA VAL A 28 6.64 1.13 2.93
C VAL A 28 5.50 0.28 2.40
N VAL A 29 5.35 0.21 1.07
CA VAL A 29 4.35 -0.64 0.43
C VAL A 29 5.00 -1.99 0.10
N VAL A 30 4.40 -3.07 0.58
CA VAL A 30 4.85 -4.45 0.34
C VAL A 30 3.72 -5.21 -0.33
N GLU A 31 3.98 -5.69 -1.54
CA GLU A 31 3.00 -6.40 -2.35
C GLU A 31 3.51 -7.81 -2.63
N LEU A 32 2.87 -8.79 -2.01
CA LEU A 32 3.15 -10.20 -2.22
C LEU A 32 2.22 -10.75 -3.30
N PHE A 33 2.79 -11.31 -4.36
CA PHE A 33 2.08 -12.15 -5.32
C PHE A 33 2.21 -13.61 -4.89
N THR A 34 1.05 -14.25 -4.63
CA THR A 34 0.95 -15.56 -3.97
C THR A 34 -0.18 -16.40 -4.59
N SER A 35 -0.27 -17.67 -4.22
CA SER A 35 -1.42 -18.53 -4.53
C SER A 35 -1.52 -19.66 -3.52
N GLN A 36 -2.75 -20.04 -3.17
CA GLN A 36 -3.02 -21.26 -2.39
C GLN A 36 -2.50 -22.53 -3.08
N GLY A 37 -2.39 -22.51 -4.41
CA GLY A 37 -1.86 -23.63 -5.20
C GLY A 37 -0.33 -23.75 -5.16
N CYS A 38 0.38 -22.71 -4.72
CA CYS A 38 1.84 -22.64 -4.66
C CYS A 38 2.36 -23.15 -3.30
N SER A 39 3.05 -24.29 -3.28
CA SER A 39 3.57 -24.87 -2.03
C SER A 39 4.68 -24.08 -1.34
N SER A 40 5.43 -23.28 -2.09
CA SER A 40 6.52 -22.42 -1.59
C SER A 40 6.04 -21.07 -1.04
N CYS A 41 4.77 -20.72 -1.24
CA CYS A 41 4.19 -19.43 -0.86
C CYS A 41 3.90 -19.24 0.65
N PRO A 42 3.45 -20.26 1.42
CA PRO A 42 3.02 -20.07 2.81
C PRO A 42 4.00 -19.35 3.76
N PRO A 43 5.33 -19.53 3.67
CA PRO A 43 6.27 -18.72 4.45
C PRO A 43 6.18 -17.22 4.14
N ALA A 44 5.98 -16.83 2.88
CA ALA A 44 5.84 -15.43 2.48
C ALA A 44 4.48 -14.86 2.91
N ASP A 45 3.40 -15.65 2.83
CA ASP A 45 2.08 -15.25 3.35
C ASP A 45 2.13 -14.97 4.86
N ALA A 46 2.81 -15.84 5.62
CA ALA A 46 3.03 -15.64 7.05
C ALA A 46 3.84 -14.36 7.34
N TYR A 47 4.81 -14.03 6.48
CA TYR A 47 5.60 -12.80 6.61
C TYR A 47 4.74 -11.55 6.35
N VAL A 48 3.89 -11.54 5.32
CA VAL A 48 2.88 -10.47 5.12
C VAL A 48 1.96 -10.36 6.33
N GLY A 49 1.56 -11.49 6.92
CA GLY A 49 0.81 -11.51 8.18
C GLY A 49 1.53 -10.79 9.32
N GLN A 50 2.86 -10.92 9.42
CA GLN A 50 3.66 -10.19 10.40
C GLN A 50 3.73 -8.69 10.10
N LEU A 51 3.99 -8.34 8.84
CA LEU A 51 4.08 -6.94 8.39
C LEU A 51 2.75 -6.20 8.50
N SER A 52 1.61 -6.86 8.33
CA SER A 52 0.27 -6.26 8.43
C SER A 52 -0.04 -5.63 9.80
N ARG A 53 0.75 -5.96 10.83
CA ARG A 53 0.64 -5.40 12.18
C ARG A 53 1.51 -4.16 12.40
N GLN A 54 2.36 -3.79 11.44
CA GLN A 54 3.25 -2.64 11.52
C GLN A 54 2.54 -1.41 10.92
N SER A 55 2.52 -0.30 11.66
CA SER A 55 1.83 0.92 11.22
C SER A 55 2.54 1.66 10.10
N ASP A 56 3.83 1.41 9.90
CA ASP A 56 4.66 2.02 8.88
C ASP A 56 4.91 1.11 7.66
N VAL A 57 4.13 0.04 7.53
CA VAL A 57 4.09 -0.86 6.38
C VAL A 57 2.65 -1.07 5.91
N ILE A 58 2.42 -0.95 4.60
CA ILE A 58 1.20 -1.42 3.94
C ILE A 58 1.54 -2.75 3.27
N ALA A 59 1.22 -3.86 3.93
CA ALA A 59 1.44 -5.20 3.38
C ALA A 59 0.17 -5.76 2.75
N LEU A 60 0.23 -6.20 1.49
CA LEU A 60 -0.91 -6.67 0.70
C LEU A 60 -0.59 -7.99 0.01
N ALA A 61 -1.54 -8.92 0.01
CA ALA A 61 -1.42 -10.21 -0.67
C ALA A 61 -2.31 -10.25 -1.93
N PHE A 62 -1.68 -10.30 -3.09
CA PHE A 62 -2.27 -10.39 -4.41
C PHE A 62 -2.26 -11.85 -4.86
N HIS A 63 -3.41 -12.52 -4.73
CA HIS A 63 -3.57 -13.90 -5.18
C HIS A 63 -3.66 -13.94 -6.71
N VAL A 64 -2.76 -14.67 -7.36
CA VAL A 64 -2.71 -14.85 -8.82
C VAL A 64 -3.45 -16.12 -9.23
N ASP A 65 -4.00 -16.11 -10.44
CA ASP A 65 -4.90 -17.16 -10.96
C ASP A 65 -4.19 -18.23 -11.81
N TYR A 66 -2.95 -18.00 -12.28
CA TYR A 66 -2.25 -18.95 -13.14
C TYR A 66 -1.84 -20.28 -12.48
N TRP A 67 -2.10 -20.45 -11.17
CA TRP A 67 -1.99 -21.74 -10.46
C TRP A 67 -3.30 -22.53 -10.42
N ASP A 68 -4.45 -21.91 -10.72
CA ASP A 68 -5.77 -22.51 -10.51
C ASP A 68 -5.99 -23.78 -11.36
N ASP A 69 -5.33 -23.85 -12.51
CA ASP A 69 -5.41 -24.98 -13.44
C ASP A 69 -4.59 -26.19 -12.98
N LEU A 70 -3.83 -26.09 -11.87
CA LEU A 70 -2.95 -27.13 -11.33
C LEU A 70 -3.61 -27.99 -10.23
N GLY A 71 -4.94 -27.93 -10.11
CA GLY A 71 -5.74 -28.88 -9.34
C GLY A 71 -6.38 -28.32 -8.06
N TRP A 72 -6.09 -27.08 -7.69
CA TRP A 72 -6.79 -26.33 -6.66
C TRP A 72 -7.06 -24.90 -7.14
N ARG A 73 -8.33 -24.51 -7.17
CA ARG A 73 -8.74 -23.16 -7.54
C ARG A 73 -8.71 -22.27 -6.30
N ASP A 74 -7.83 -21.27 -6.31
CA ASP A 74 -7.74 -20.29 -5.26
C ASP A 74 -8.93 -19.33 -5.31
N ARG A 75 -9.80 -19.37 -4.29
CA ARG A 75 -11.00 -18.52 -4.23
C ARG A 75 -10.67 -17.03 -4.11
N PHE A 76 -9.44 -16.70 -3.75
CA PHE A 76 -8.97 -15.32 -3.63
C PHE A 76 -8.25 -14.83 -4.87
N ALA A 77 -7.92 -15.69 -5.83
CA ALA A 77 -7.28 -15.27 -7.06
C ALA A 77 -8.11 -14.21 -7.81
N LEU A 78 -7.40 -13.19 -8.31
CA LEU A 78 -7.95 -12.13 -9.16
C LEU A 78 -7.09 -12.02 -10.42
N PRO A 79 -7.67 -12.01 -11.63
CA PRO A 79 -6.90 -11.77 -12.85
C PRO A 79 -6.12 -10.44 -12.81
N GLN A 80 -6.67 -9.43 -12.13
CA GLN A 80 -6.01 -8.15 -11.93
C GLN A 80 -4.72 -8.25 -11.09
N SER A 81 -4.59 -9.26 -10.22
CA SER A 81 -3.34 -9.55 -9.50
C SER A 81 -2.25 -9.98 -10.48
N ALA A 82 -2.56 -10.92 -11.39
CA ALA A 82 -1.62 -11.37 -12.40
C ALA A 82 -1.27 -10.25 -13.39
N GLU A 83 -2.23 -9.40 -13.78
CA GLU A 83 -1.98 -8.21 -14.60
C GLU A 83 -1.02 -7.24 -13.91
N ARG A 84 -1.26 -6.94 -12.62
CA ARG A 84 -0.38 -6.09 -11.81
C ARG A 84 1.02 -6.68 -11.69
N GLN A 85 1.14 -8.00 -11.50
CA GLN A 85 2.43 -8.68 -11.45
C GLN A 85 3.20 -8.57 -12.77
N ASN A 86 2.49 -8.70 -13.90
CA ASN A 86 3.09 -8.55 -15.23
C ASN A 86 3.56 -7.11 -15.49
N ILE A 87 2.89 -6.10 -14.94
CA ILE A 87 3.39 -4.71 -14.95
C ILE A 87 4.74 -4.63 -14.22
N TYR A 88 4.86 -5.24 -13.05
CA TYR A 88 6.14 -5.30 -12.33
C TYR A 88 7.21 -6.05 -13.10
N ALA A 89 6.89 -7.20 -13.71
CA ALA A 89 7.87 -7.93 -14.51
C ALA A 89 8.46 -7.07 -15.63
N ARG A 90 7.63 -6.25 -16.31
CA ARG A 90 8.12 -5.30 -17.32
C ARG A 90 9.00 -4.20 -16.73
N ASN A 91 8.54 -3.56 -15.66
CA ASN A 91 9.23 -2.42 -15.04
C ASN A 91 10.54 -2.83 -14.35
N LEU A 92 10.60 -4.05 -13.81
CA LEU A 92 11.76 -4.61 -13.12
C LEU A 92 12.62 -5.50 -14.04
N HIS A 93 12.38 -5.45 -15.35
CA HIS A 93 13.13 -6.17 -16.38
C HIS A 93 13.26 -7.68 -16.13
N ARG A 94 12.18 -8.32 -15.67
CA ARG A 94 12.08 -9.77 -15.50
C ARG A 94 11.54 -10.41 -16.77
N SER A 95 12.05 -11.59 -17.11
CA SER A 95 11.61 -12.37 -18.27
C SER A 95 10.29 -13.10 -18.03
N SER A 96 9.91 -13.34 -16.78
CA SER A 96 8.68 -14.01 -16.38
C SER A 96 8.24 -13.60 -14.98
N VAL A 97 6.95 -13.82 -14.68
CA VAL A 97 6.41 -13.76 -13.32
C VAL A 97 6.71 -15.06 -12.56
N TYR A 98 6.67 -15.00 -11.23
CA TYR A 98 6.93 -16.15 -10.35
C TYR A 98 6.23 -15.96 -8.99
N THR A 99 6.05 -17.03 -8.24
CA THR A 99 5.50 -17.00 -6.87
C THR A 99 6.32 -17.86 -5.91
N PRO A 100 6.48 -17.44 -4.65
CA PRO A 100 6.11 -16.13 -4.13
C PRO A 100 6.99 -15.03 -4.72
N GLN A 101 6.40 -13.89 -5.06
CA GLN A 101 7.14 -12.69 -5.43
C GLN A 101 6.72 -11.55 -4.51
N LEU A 102 7.66 -11.00 -3.76
CA LEU A 102 7.45 -9.85 -2.89
C LEU A 102 8.06 -8.62 -3.54
N VAL A 103 7.24 -7.60 -3.80
CA VAL A 103 7.66 -6.31 -4.37
C VAL A 103 7.60 -5.23 -3.29
N VAL A 104 8.69 -4.49 -3.10
CA VAL A 104 8.82 -3.41 -2.11
C VAL A 104 8.86 -2.05 -2.81
N ASP A 105 7.95 -1.16 -2.43
CA ASP A 105 7.76 0.20 -2.98
C ASP A 105 7.65 0.25 -4.52
N GLY A 106 7.30 -0.88 -5.14
CA GLY A 106 7.32 -1.03 -6.60
C GLY A 106 8.70 -0.99 -7.26
N GLN A 107 9.78 -0.99 -6.48
CA GLN A 107 11.16 -0.79 -6.96
C GLN A 107 12.02 -2.06 -6.95
N VAL A 108 11.80 -2.96 -5.98
CA VAL A 108 12.64 -4.14 -5.77
C VAL A 108 11.75 -5.35 -5.57
N ASP A 109 12.03 -6.44 -6.29
CA ASP A 109 11.38 -7.74 -6.08
C ASP A 109 12.32 -8.81 -5.51
N SER A 110 11.75 -9.76 -4.77
CA SER A 110 12.45 -10.89 -4.17
C SER A 110 11.54 -12.10 -4.01
N LEU A 111 12.11 -13.26 -3.64
CA LEU A 111 11.39 -14.48 -3.27
C LEU A 111 10.81 -14.41 -1.83
N GLY A 112 10.40 -13.23 -1.37
CA GLY A 112 9.94 -13.00 0.00
C GLY A 112 11.06 -12.72 1.00
N ASP A 113 12.12 -12.03 0.57
CA ASP A 113 13.27 -11.70 1.42
C ASP A 113 12.94 -10.55 2.40
N PRO A 114 13.00 -10.78 3.73
CA PRO A 114 12.78 -9.73 4.72
C PRO A 114 13.79 -8.57 4.66
N GLN A 115 15.01 -8.81 4.15
CA GLN A 115 16.06 -7.78 4.09
C GLN A 115 15.67 -6.62 3.17
N ALA A 116 14.93 -6.88 2.10
CA ALA A 116 14.46 -5.83 1.19
C ALA A 116 13.52 -4.85 1.91
N VAL A 117 12.61 -5.37 2.74
CA VAL A 117 11.68 -4.56 3.54
C VAL A 117 12.43 -3.78 4.62
N ALA A 118 13.35 -4.44 5.35
CA ALA A 118 14.15 -3.80 6.39
C ALA A 118 15.00 -2.64 5.83
N ARG A 119 15.57 -2.83 4.63
CA ARG A 119 16.30 -1.77 3.93
C ARG A 119 15.39 -0.59 3.61
N ALA A 120 14.24 -0.82 2.98
CA ALA A 120 13.30 0.24 2.64
C ALA A 120 12.81 1.03 3.88
N LEU A 121 12.61 0.34 5.01
CA LEU A 121 12.23 0.96 6.29
C LEU A 121 13.32 1.87 6.86
N SER A 122 14.60 1.59 6.56
CA SER A 122 15.76 2.35 7.02
C SER A 122 16.08 3.59 6.17
N GLU A 123 15.54 3.66 4.95
CA GLU A 123 15.79 4.75 4.01
C GLU A 123 14.92 5.99 4.34
N HIS A 124 15.26 7.15 3.75
CA HIS A 124 14.43 8.34 3.90
C HIS A 124 13.13 8.18 3.12
N ARG A 125 11.99 8.35 3.81
CA ARG A 125 10.65 8.04 3.28
C ARG A 125 9.80 9.29 3.17
N ASP A 126 10.24 10.23 2.33
CA ASP A 126 9.39 11.32 1.86
C ASP A 126 8.27 10.76 0.99
N GLY A 127 7.11 11.40 1.03
CA GLY A 127 5.95 10.96 0.27
C GLY A 127 4.86 12.00 0.19
N VAL A 128 3.87 11.69 -0.65
CA VAL A 128 2.66 12.48 -0.78
C VAL A 128 1.80 12.25 0.46
N PRO A 129 1.33 13.31 1.15
CA PRO A 129 0.35 13.16 2.21
C PRO A 129 -0.93 12.55 1.62
N VAL A 130 -1.32 11.37 2.10
CA VAL A 130 -2.55 10.69 1.68
C VAL A 130 -3.46 10.49 2.88
N THR A 131 -4.69 10.95 2.76
CA THR A 131 -5.75 10.68 3.74
C THR A 131 -6.83 9.85 3.09
N VAL A 132 -7.21 8.75 3.73
CA VAL A 132 -8.34 7.90 3.31
C VAL A 132 -9.36 7.91 4.44
N THR A 133 -10.58 8.33 4.13
CA THR A 133 -11.70 8.30 5.07
C THR A 133 -12.83 7.45 4.50
N VAL A 134 -13.50 6.70 5.37
CA VAL A 134 -14.67 5.90 5.00
C VAL A 134 -15.85 6.41 5.83
N ARG A 135 -16.90 6.91 5.16
CA ARG A 135 -18.13 7.41 5.79
C ARG A 135 -19.32 7.09 4.90
N ASP A 136 -20.43 6.64 5.48
CA ASP A 136 -21.72 6.48 4.78
C ASP A 136 -21.63 5.71 3.44
N ALA A 137 -20.93 4.57 3.45
CA ALA A 137 -20.67 3.76 2.25
C ALA A 137 -19.95 4.52 1.11
N GLN A 138 -19.17 5.55 1.46
CA GLN A 138 -18.24 6.22 0.56
C GLN A 138 -16.82 6.20 1.13
N VAL A 139 -15.85 6.03 0.25
CA VAL A 139 -14.43 6.20 0.50
C VAL A 139 -14.01 7.52 -0.13
N ARG A 140 -13.48 8.44 0.69
CA ARG A 140 -12.86 9.67 0.23
C ARG A 140 -11.35 9.57 0.35
N VAL A 141 -10.66 9.75 -0.76
CA VAL A 141 -9.20 9.76 -0.86
C VAL A 141 -8.74 11.18 -1.16
N GLU A 142 -7.88 11.72 -0.32
CA GLU A 142 -7.31 13.06 -0.48
C GLU A 142 -5.79 12.97 -0.55
N LEU A 143 -5.21 13.55 -1.61
CA LEU A 143 -3.77 13.66 -1.81
C LEU A 143 -3.35 15.12 -1.66
N GLY A 144 -2.29 15.35 -0.88
CA GLY A 144 -1.64 16.65 -0.75
C GLY A 144 -0.87 17.06 -2.00
N ALA A 145 -0.44 18.32 -2.05
CA ALA A 145 0.43 18.81 -3.10
C ALA A 145 1.88 18.33 -2.92
N HIS A 146 2.55 18.06 -4.04
CA HIS A 146 3.99 17.84 -4.13
C HIS A 146 4.48 18.42 -5.48
N PRO A 147 4.80 19.72 -5.51
CA PRO A 147 5.20 20.38 -6.75
C PRO A 147 6.44 19.73 -7.38
N GLY A 148 6.40 19.47 -8.68
CA GLY A 148 7.50 18.82 -9.42
C GLY A 148 7.48 17.28 -9.37
N ALA A 149 6.48 16.67 -8.71
CA ALA A 149 6.25 15.23 -8.80
C ALA A 149 5.88 14.81 -10.23
N PRO A 150 6.30 13.62 -10.69
CA PRO A 150 5.83 13.07 -11.95
C PRO A 150 4.34 12.72 -11.88
N ASP A 151 3.68 12.78 -13.04
CA ASP A 151 2.32 12.25 -13.21
C ASP A 151 2.26 10.79 -12.71
N SER A 152 1.32 10.52 -11.80
CA SER A 152 1.22 9.23 -11.11
C SER A 152 -0.23 8.76 -11.05
N ASP A 153 -0.47 7.47 -11.26
CA ASP A 153 -1.81 6.90 -11.08
C ASP A 153 -2.17 6.76 -9.60
N VAL A 154 -3.41 7.12 -9.26
CA VAL A 154 -3.98 6.90 -7.94
C VAL A 154 -4.76 5.59 -7.95
N VAL A 155 -4.22 4.58 -7.27
CA VAL A 155 -4.80 3.23 -7.19
C VAL A 155 -5.41 3.01 -5.81
N LEU A 156 -6.72 2.73 -5.77
CA LEU A 156 -7.43 2.29 -4.58
C LEU A 156 -7.43 0.75 -4.52
N VAL A 157 -6.96 0.21 -3.40
CA VAL A 157 -6.94 -1.23 -3.13
C VAL A 157 -7.84 -1.54 -1.94
N SER A 158 -8.76 -2.50 -2.10
CA SER A 158 -9.54 -3.08 -1.01
C SER A 158 -9.05 -4.48 -0.69
N TYR A 159 -9.07 -4.86 0.58
CA TYR A 159 -8.55 -6.15 1.02
C TYR A 159 -9.34 -6.72 2.21
N LEU A 160 -9.35 -8.05 2.29
CA LEU A 160 -9.83 -8.81 3.43
C LEU A 160 -8.65 -9.02 4.40
N ARG A 161 -8.79 -8.54 5.63
CA ARG A 161 -7.69 -8.58 6.62
C ARG A 161 -7.18 -9.98 6.92
N HIS A 162 -8.08 -10.97 6.97
CA HIS A 162 -7.75 -12.33 7.37
C HIS A 162 -8.73 -13.33 6.79
N ALA A 163 -8.22 -14.50 6.42
CA ALA A 163 -9.03 -15.68 6.13
C ALA A 163 -8.30 -16.97 6.52
N LEU A 164 -9.09 -18.02 6.72
CA LEU A 164 -8.61 -19.40 6.80
C LEU A 164 -9.15 -20.18 5.59
N SER A 165 -8.28 -20.94 4.95
CA SER A 165 -8.64 -21.78 3.80
C SER A 165 -8.17 -23.22 4.01
N ALA A 166 -9.14 -24.14 4.07
CA ALA A 166 -8.88 -25.57 4.10
C ALA A 166 -8.62 -26.08 2.67
N ILE A 167 -7.40 -26.51 2.39
CA ILE A 167 -6.96 -26.87 1.04
C ILE A 167 -7.23 -28.37 0.81
N GLY A 168 -8.08 -28.67 -0.17
CA GLY A 168 -8.52 -30.04 -0.45
C GLY A 168 -7.71 -30.78 -1.51
N ARG A 169 -6.96 -30.08 -2.36
CA ARG A 169 -6.23 -30.63 -3.52
C ARG A 169 -4.99 -29.81 -3.84
N GLY A 170 -4.19 -30.27 -4.82
CA GLY A 170 -2.98 -29.58 -5.27
C GLY A 170 -1.82 -29.73 -4.28
N GLU A 171 -0.78 -28.92 -4.46
CA GLU A 171 0.47 -29.06 -3.71
C GLU A 171 0.32 -28.83 -2.20
N ASN A 172 -0.69 -28.05 -1.80
CA ASN A 172 -0.99 -27.75 -0.41
C ASN A 172 -2.13 -28.61 0.19
N ALA A 173 -2.53 -29.71 -0.46
CA ALA A 173 -3.63 -30.56 -0.01
C ALA A 173 -3.47 -31.01 1.46
N GLY A 174 -4.57 -30.95 2.22
CA GLY A 174 -4.62 -31.33 3.64
C GLY A 174 -4.16 -30.23 4.61
N ARG A 175 -3.68 -29.09 4.10
CA ARG A 175 -3.27 -27.95 4.94
C ARG A 175 -4.44 -26.99 5.18
N ASN A 176 -4.39 -26.30 6.31
CA ASN A 176 -5.16 -25.07 6.54
C ASN A 176 -4.19 -23.90 6.38
N LEU A 177 -4.45 -23.03 5.40
CA LEU A 177 -3.64 -21.84 5.17
C LEU A 177 -4.29 -20.65 5.89
N GLU A 178 -3.44 -19.87 6.54
CA GLU A 178 -3.80 -18.60 7.16
C GLU A 178 -3.31 -17.46 6.26
N GLU A 179 -4.22 -16.59 5.87
CA GLU A 179 -4.00 -15.63 4.79
C GLU A 179 -4.36 -14.22 5.28
N PHE A 180 -3.55 -13.22 4.93
CA PHE A 180 -3.62 -11.88 5.51
C PHE A 180 -3.64 -10.80 4.43
N ASN A 181 -4.37 -9.71 4.68
CA ASN A 181 -4.50 -8.56 3.79
C ASN A 181 -4.71 -8.95 2.31
N ILE A 182 -5.61 -9.90 2.09
CA ILE A 182 -5.93 -10.51 0.80
C ILE A 182 -6.64 -9.48 -0.06
N VAL A 183 -6.01 -9.05 -1.14
CA VAL A 183 -6.59 -8.07 -2.06
C VAL A 183 -7.87 -8.62 -2.69
N ARG A 184 -8.93 -7.81 -2.62
CA ARG A 184 -10.27 -8.11 -3.15
C ARG A 184 -10.72 -7.15 -4.25
N GLY A 185 -10.03 -6.03 -4.42
CA GLY A 185 -10.34 -5.05 -5.46
C GLY A 185 -9.16 -4.12 -5.73
N ILE A 186 -8.96 -3.79 -7.00
CA ILE A 186 -7.96 -2.85 -7.49
C ILE A 186 -8.66 -1.89 -8.45
N ARG A 187 -8.61 -0.59 -8.17
CA ARG A 187 -9.28 0.42 -8.99
C ARG A 187 -8.41 1.66 -9.16
N THR A 188 -8.09 2.01 -10.41
CA THR A 188 -7.48 3.30 -10.73
C THR A 188 -8.55 4.40 -10.65
N LEU A 189 -8.32 5.42 -9.84
CA LEU A 189 -9.22 6.55 -9.65
C LEU A 189 -8.94 7.69 -10.65
N GLY A 190 -7.70 7.75 -11.14
CA GLY A 190 -7.23 8.71 -12.14
C GLY A 190 -5.77 9.09 -11.90
N THR A 191 -5.25 9.99 -12.72
CA THR A 191 -3.86 10.48 -12.63
C THR A 191 -3.76 11.68 -11.68
N TRP A 192 -2.71 11.76 -10.89
CA TRP A 192 -2.36 12.88 -10.01
C TRP A 192 -1.08 13.55 -10.53
N GLN A 193 -1.05 14.89 -10.53
CA GLN A 193 -0.04 15.71 -11.23
C GLN A 193 0.69 16.66 -10.27
N GLY A 194 0.84 16.27 -9.00
CA GLY A 194 1.52 17.09 -7.98
C GLY A 194 0.65 18.13 -7.27
N GLU A 195 -0.61 18.31 -7.66
CA GLU A 195 -1.55 19.26 -7.03
C GLU A 195 -2.49 18.59 -6.04
N VAL A 196 -3.06 19.35 -5.10
CA VAL A 196 -4.07 18.81 -4.17
C VAL A 196 -5.23 18.20 -4.95
N ARG A 197 -5.58 16.94 -4.65
CA ARG A 197 -6.63 16.22 -5.37
C ARG A 197 -7.46 15.33 -4.44
N GLY A 198 -8.77 15.33 -4.64
CA GLY A 198 -9.71 14.46 -3.94
C GLY A 198 -10.43 13.51 -4.90
N PHE A 199 -10.76 12.31 -4.41
CA PHE A 199 -11.59 11.33 -5.09
C PHE A 199 -12.65 10.80 -4.13
N ASP A 200 -13.91 10.77 -4.57
CA ASP A 200 -15.01 10.15 -3.85
C ASP A 200 -15.41 8.85 -4.56
N VAL A 201 -15.40 7.75 -3.84
CA VAL A 201 -15.59 6.39 -4.38
C VAL A 201 -16.67 5.67 -3.58
N PRO A 202 -17.75 5.17 -4.22
CA PRO A 202 -18.75 4.39 -3.50
C PRO A 202 -18.16 3.04 -3.04
N VAL A 203 -18.53 2.62 -1.83
CA VAL A 203 -18.29 1.26 -1.32
C VAL A 203 -19.33 0.35 -1.98
N SER A 204 -18.92 -0.37 -3.03
CA SER A 204 -19.74 -1.38 -3.71
C SER A 204 -19.65 -2.74 -3.04
#